data_AF-A0AAN0MGU0-F1
#
_entry.id   AF-A0AAN0MGU0-F1
#
_cell.length_a   1.000
_cell.length_b   1.000
_cell.length_c   1.000
_cell.angle_alpha   90.00
_cell.angle_beta   90.00
_cell.angle_gamma   90.00
#
_symmetry.space_group_name_H-M   'P 1'
#
loop_
_entity.id
_entity.type
_entity.pdbx_description
1 polymer ?
#
loop_
_entity_poly.entity_id
_entity_poly.type
_entity_poly.pdbx_seq_one_letter_code
_entity_poly.pdbx_strand_id
1 'polypeptide(L)'
;MSKKRITFISTALVMLSACASNTGVIQIGQNQFVIEKQQATGAPGLGNLRAEVYVEANAFCSAQGGSVETLNYEQTSPPYILGNYPRVSLTFECD
;
A
#
# COMPACT_ATOMS: atom_id res chain seq x y z
N MET A 1 12.41 14.03 -39.06
CA MET A 1 11.77 14.47 -37.79
C MET A 1 12.77 15.32 -37.03
N SER A 2 12.45 16.59 -36.71
CA SER A 2 13.45 17.52 -36.15
C SER A 2 13.83 17.14 -34.71
N LYS A 3 15.12 17.16 -34.36
CA LYS A 3 15.65 16.78 -33.03
C LYS A 3 14.91 17.50 -31.88
N LYS A 4 14.46 18.74 -32.13
CA LYS A 4 13.63 19.54 -31.20
C LYS A 4 12.28 18.90 -30.85
N ARG A 5 11.65 18.18 -31.79
CA ARG A 5 10.38 17.47 -31.56
C ARG A 5 10.59 16.21 -30.72
N ILE A 6 11.73 15.51 -30.91
CA ILE A 6 12.09 14.33 -30.12
C ILE A 6 12.37 14.74 -28.67
N THR A 7 13.12 15.82 -28.44
CA THR A 7 13.40 16.33 -27.08
C THR A 7 12.13 16.77 -26.35
N PHE A 8 11.17 17.41 -27.05
CA PHE A 8 9.90 17.84 -26.44
C PHE A 8 9.01 16.65 -26.01
N ILE A 9 8.98 15.59 -26.81
CA ILE A 9 8.19 14.38 -26.52
C ILE A 9 8.77 13.64 -25.31
N SER A 10 10.10 13.58 -25.18
CA SER A 10 10.76 12.94 -24.03
C SER A 10 10.48 13.64 -22.70
N THR A 11 10.47 14.98 -22.68
CA THR A 11 10.18 15.75 -21.44
C THR A 11 8.72 15.62 -21.00
N ALA A 12 7.78 15.53 -21.94
CA ALA A 12 6.36 15.36 -21.63
C ALA A 12 6.07 14.01 -20.96
N LEU A 13 6.76 12.93 -21.36
CA LEU A 13 6.50 11.58 -20.87
C LEU A 13 6.91 11.38 -19.39
N VAL A 14 7.89 12.15 -18.90
CA VAL A 14 8.38 12.08 -17.50
C VAL A 14 7.37 12.68 -16.50
N MET A 15 6.48 13.57 -16.95
CA MET A 15 5.53 14.26 -16.07
C MET A 15 4.30 13.42 -15.70
N LEU A 16 4.07 12.26 -16.32
CA LEU A 16 2.89 11.43 -16.08
C LEU A 16 3.03 10.41 -14.91
N SER A 17 4.19 10.30 -14.27
CA SER A 17 4.44 9.26 -13.25
C SER A 17 4.24 9.69 -11.78
N ALA A 18 3.63 10.86 -11.51
CA ALA A 18 3.72 11.48 -10.18
C ALA A 18 2.56 11.22 -9.20
N CYS A 19 1.54 10.43 -9.55
CA CYS A 19 0.35 10.25 -8.70
C CYS A 19 0.11 8.79 -8.26
N ALA A 20 1.09 8.17 -7.61
CA ALA A 20 0.84 6.96 -6.83
C ALA A 20 0.85 7.33 -5.34
N SER A 21 -0.29 7.76 -4.79
CA SER A 21 -0.39 8.00 -3.34
C SER A 21 -0.61 6.67 -2.62
N ASN A 22 0.43 6.12 -2.02
CA ASN A 22 0.27 5.12 -0.97
C ASN A 22 0.14 5.87 0.36
N THR A 23 -0.96 5.66 1.09
CA THR A 23 -1.19 6.34 2.38
C THR A 23 -0.23 5.87 3.47
N GLY A 24 0.41 4.71 3.27
CA GLY A 24 1.35 4.10 4.20
C GLY A 24 0.73 3.75 5.55
N VAL A 25 1.59 3.59 6.56
CA VAL A 25 1.19 3.47 7.97
C VAL A 25 0.68 4.81 8.49
N ILE A 26 -0.50 4.81 9.12
CA ILE A 26 -1.06 5.98 9.80
C ILE A 26 -1.28 5.68 11.29
N GLN A 27 -1.15 6.68 12.15
CA GLN A 27 -1.42 6.56 13.58
C GLN A 27 -2.92 6.82 13.86
N ILE A 28 -3.55 5.93 14.61
CA ILE A 28 -4.98 5.99 14.96
C ILE A 28 -5.25 6.14 16.46
N GLY A 29 -4.22 6.02 17.29
CA GLY A 29 -4.33 6.13 18.75
C GLY A 29 -2.97 6.29 19.43
N GLN A 30 -2.95 6.22 20.76
CA GLN A 30 -1.70 6.16 21.51
C GLN A 30 -1.05 4.79 21.26
N ASN A 31 0.13 4.79 20.64
CA ASN A 31 0.86 3.58 20.20
C ASN A 31 0.14 2.67 19.18
N GLN A 32 -0.95 3.13 18.57
CA GLN A 32 -1.75 2.32 17.64
C GLN A 32 -1.65 2.85 16.22
N PHE A 33 -1.39 1.94 15.30
CA PHE A 33 -1.16 2.21 13.89
C PHE A 33 -2.05 1.34 13.02
N VAL A 34 -2.38 1.82 11.83
CA VAL A 34 -3.09 1.04 10.82
C VAL A 34 -2.42 1.20 9.47
N ILE A 35 -2.44 0.13 8.69
CA ILE A 35 -2.10 0.14 7.28
C ILE A 35 -3.17 -0.60 6.49
N GLU A 36 -3.61 0.02 5.39
CA GLU A 36 -4.56 -0.57 4.46
C GLU A 36 -3.94 -0.69 3.08
N LYS A 37 -4.15 -1.84 2.44
CA LYS A 37 -3.79 -2.04 1.03
C LYS A 37 -4.96 -2.64 0.29
N GLN A 38 -5.26 -2.07 -0.88
CA GLN A 38 -6.25 -2.56 -1.81
C GLN A 38 -5.59 -2.71 -3.18
N GLN A 39 -5.97 -3.75 -3.91
CA GLN A 39 -5.53 -3.95 -5.29
C GLN A 39 -6.72 -3.95 -6.25
N ALA A 40 -6.45 -3.52 -7.49
CA ALA A 40 -7.42 -3.61 -8.58
C ALA A 40 -7.57 -5.09 -9.05
N THR A 41 -8.61 -5.35 -9.83
CA THR A 41 -8.93 -6.67 -10.40
C THR A 41 -7.76 -7.26 -11.22
N GLY A 42 -7.52 -8.57 -11.08
CA GLY A 42 -6.41 -9.29 -11.75
C GLY A 42 -5.13 -9.44 -10.91
N ALA A 43 -5.16 -9.00 -9.66
CA ALA A 43 -4.06 -9.03 -8.70
C ALA A 43 -3.75 -10.43 -8.11
N PRO A 44 -2.54 -10.64 -7.55
CA PRO A 44 -2.04 -11.94 -7.08
C PRO A 44 -2.71 -12.50 -5.80
N GLY A 45 -3.81 -11.89 -5.35
CA GLY A 45 -4.65 -12.40 -4.25
C GLY A 45 -4.34 -11.80 -2.89
N LEU A 46 -5.25 -12.02 -1.93
CA LEU A 46 -5.17 -11.49 -0.56
C LEU A 46 -3.89 -11.88 0.20
N GLY A 47 -3.28 -13.03 -0.13
CA GLY A 47 -2.04 -13.48 0.51
C GLY A 47 -0.88 -12.51 0.30
N ASN A 48 -0.75 -11.94 -0.91
CA ASN A 48 0.28 -10.95 -1.18
C ASN A 48 0.00 -9.63 -0.46
N LEU A 49 -1.25 -9.18 -0.47
CA LEU A 49 -1.66 -8.01 0.29
C LEU A 49 -1.36 -8.16 1.78
N ARG A 50 -1.63 -9.34 2.35
CA ARG A 50 -1.28 -9.69 3.73
C ARG A 50 0.23 -9.55 3.95
N ALA A 51 1.05 -10.14 3.10
CA ALA A 51 2.50 -10.04 3.23
C ALA A 51 2.97 -8.58 3.14
N GLU A 52 2.44 -7.79 2.20
CA GLU A 52 2.80 -6.38 2.01
C GLU A 52 2.49 -5.53 3.25
N VAL A 53 1.32 -5.69 3.89
CA VAL A 53 1.01 -4.93 5.10
C VAL A 53 1.90 -5.30 6.28
N TYR A 54 2.24 -6.59 6.44
CA TYR A 54 3.15 -7.02 7.50
C TYR A 54 4.59 -6.58 7.24
N VAL A 55 5.06 -6.59 6.00
CA VAL A 55 6.42 -6.08 5.67
C VAL A 55 6.53 -4.60 6.04
N GLU A 56 5.53 -3.80 5.71
CA GLU A 56 5.55 -2.36 5.99
C GLU A 56 5.38 -2.05 7.48
N ALA A 57 4.49 -2.77 8.18
CA ALA A 57 4.37 -2.68 9.64
C ALA A 57 5.68 -3.06 10.35
N ASN A 58 6.34 -4.14 9.90
CA ASN A 58 7.62 -4.57 10.47
C ASN A 58 8.72 -3.53 10.24
N ALA A 59 8.79 -2.95 9.04
CA ALA A 59 9.72 -1.87 8.77
C ALA A 59 9.46 -0.65 9.69
N PHE A 60 8.20 -0.31 9.91
CA PHE A 60 7.78 0.79 10.77
C PHE A 60 8.15 0.58 12.25
N CYS A 61 7.90 -0.61 12.81
CA CYS A 61 8.28 -0.90 14.20
C CYS A 61 9.79 -1.11 14.37
N SER A 62 10.47 -1.74 13.40
CA SER A 62 11.93 -1.91 13.44
C SER A 62 12.66 -0.57 13.47
N ALA A 63 12.15 0.44 12.75
CA ALA A 63 12.69 1.80 12.78
C ALA A 63 12.56 2.47 14.17
N GLN A 64 11.67 1.98 15.03
CA GLN A 64 11.46 2.45 16.41
C GLN A 64 12.16 1.55 17.44
N GLY A 65 12.84 0.49 16.99
CA GLY A 65 13.54 -0.47 17.86
C GLY A 65 12.66 -1.57 18.44
N GLY A 66 11.43 -1.72 17.94
CA GLY A 66 10.46 -2.70 18.41
C GLY A 66 10.03 -3.71 17.33
N SER A 67 9.09 -4.56 17.68
CA SER A 67 8.47 -5.56 16.81
C SER A 67 6.97 -5.31 16.65
N VAL A 68 6.37 -5.86 15.60
CA VAL A 68 4.93 -5.69 15.34
C VAL A 68 4.12 -6.59 16.26
N GLU A 69 3.22 -5.98 17.04
CA GLU A 69 2.13 -6.68 17.71
C GLU A 69 0.83 -6.48 16.91
N THR A 70 0.22 -7.57 16.44
CA THR A 70 -1.06 -7.49 15.70
C THR A 70 -2.22 -7.29 16.66
N LEU A 71 -2.94 -6.17 16.52
CA LEU A 71 -4.16 -5.92 17.26
C LEU A 71 -5.41 -6.41 16.51
N ASN A 72 -5.50 -6.11 15.20
CA ASN A 72 -6.60 -6.55 14.36
C ASN A 72 -6.13 -6.78 12.92
N TYR A 73 -6.73 -7.75 12.24
CA TYR A 73 -6.49 -8.02 10.82
C TYR A 73 -7.81 -8.31 10.11
N GLU A 74 -8.13 -7.49 9.12
CA GLU A 74 -9.36 -7.60 8.34
C GLU A 74 -9.03 -7.79 6.86
N GLN A 75 -9.87 -8.53 6.15
CA GLN A 75 -9.76 -8.72 4.72
C GLN A 75 -11.13 -8.80 4.06
N THR A 76 -11.23 -8.35 2.81
CA THR A 76 -12.47 -8.49 2.05
C THR A 76 -12.72 -9.95 1.66
N SER A 77 -13.97 -10.40 1.78
CA SER A 77 -14.38 -11.76 1.43
C SER A 77 -15.03 -11.81 0.04
N PRO A 78 -14.93 -12.94 -0.67
CA PRO A 78 -15.61 -13.12 -1.95
C PRO A 78 -17.15 -13.09 -1.79
N PRO A 79 -17.91 -12.80 -2.87
CA PRO A 79 -17.45 -12.65 -4.26
C PRO A 79 -16.88 -11.26 -4.58
N TYR A 80 -15.74 -11.21 -5.26
CA TYR A 80 -15.05 -9.96 -5.67
C TYR A 80 -15.66 -9.35 -6.94
N ILE A 81 -16.93 -8.98 -6.86
CA ILE A 81 -17.72 -8.42 -7.96
C ILE A 81 -18.26 -7.04 -7.57
N LEU A 82 -18.64 -6.23 -8.57
CA LEU A 82 -19.36 -4.97 -8.38
C LEU A 82 -18.66 -3.97 -7.42
N GLY A 83 -17.33 -3.89 -7.48
CA GLY A 83 -16.55 -2.96 -6.65
C GLY A 83 -16.07 -3.53 -5.31
N ASN A 84 -16.36 -4.80 -5.00
CA ASN A 84 -15.71 -5.52 -3.91
C ASN A 84 -14.30 -5.97 -4.33
N TYR A 85 -13.32 -5.10 -4.14
CA TYR A 85 -11.93 -5.38 -4.48
C TYR A 85 -11.17 -6.05 -3.32
N PRO A 86 -10.19 -6.92 -3.59
CA PRO A 86 -9.28 -7.44 -2.57
C PRO A 86 -8.64 -6.31 -1.78
N ARG A 87 -8.91 -6.27 -0.48
CA ARG A 87 -8.37 -5.30 0.48
C ARG A 87 -8.01 -6.04 1.75
N VAL A 88 -6.93 -5.60 2.39
CA VAL A 88 -6.56 -5.98 3.75
C VAL A 88 -6.33 -4.74 4.59
N SER A 89 -6.64 -4.82 5.88
CA SER A 89 -6.34 -3.81 6.89
C SER A 89 -5.62 -4.49 8.05
N LEU A 90 -4.53 -3.91 8.51
CA LEU A 90 -3.78 -4.37 9.68
C LEU A 90 -3.70 -3.23 10.68
N THR A 91 -4.29 -3.43 11.86
CA THR A 91 -4.10 -2.57 13.03
C THR A 91 -3.06 -3.22 13.94
N PHE A 92 -2.08 -2.45 14.38
CA PHE A 92 -0.95 -2.97 15.13
C PHE A 92 -0.37 -1.94 16.10
N GLU A 93 0.42 -2.41 17.06
CA GLU A 93 1.31 -1.60 17.88
C GLU A 93 2.76 -2.02 17.66
N CYS A 94 3.68 -1.21 18.17
CA CYS A 94 5.09 -1.58 18.28
C CYS A 94 5.39 -1.88 19.75
N ASP A 95 5.91 -3.09 20.00
CA ASP A 95 6.43 -3.55 21.31
C ASP A 95 7.96 -3.49 21.32
#